data_AF-A0A2T0SVX0-F1
#
_entry.id   AF-A0A2T0SVX0-F1
#
_cell.length_a   1.000
_cell.length_b   1.000
_cell.length_c   1.000
_cell.angle_alpha   90.00
_cell.angle_beta   90.00
_cell.angle_gamma   90.00
#
_symmetry.space_group_name_H-M   'P 1'
#
loop_
_entity.id
_entity.type
_entity.pdbx_description
1 polymer ?
#
loop_
_entity_poly.entity_id
_entity_poly.type
_entity_poly.pdbx_seq_one_letter_code
_entity_poly.pdbx_strand_id
1 'polypeptide(L)'
;MKIVLLLAVLIWALPEGPVCAQWRLLVKSQDVFKLSEPTAPDALANPITLIEPRGELSKYLIVRYAHSKRALVRKSSVWGFADSTNAIWRVYKNDLCRVTRYNDTWVEYGIYRSKNNRNGPTVWYEPGFSRGLDGKIWNRWSEAMADALPGHIVR
;
A
#
# COMPACT_ATOMS: atom_id res chain seq x y z
N MET A 1 23.32 -31.17 -37.82
CA MET A 1 24.29 -30.51 -36.92
C MET A 1 23.59 -29.47 -36.07
N LYS A 2 23.48 -29.74 -34.76
CA LYS A 2 23.70 -28.81 -33.64
C LYS A 2 23.02 -27.42 -33.66
N ILE A 3 21.71 -27.29 -33.83
CA ILE A 3 21.03 -26.00 -33.47
C ILE A 3 19.71 -26.20 -32.69
N VAL A 4 19.02 -27.33 -32.82
CA VAL A 4 17.67 -27.47 -32.24
C VAL A 4 17.66 -27.80 -30.73
N LEU A 5 18.79 -28.24 -30.17
CA LEU A 5 18.86 -28.68 -28.76
C LEU A 5 19.14 -27.57 -27.74
N LEU A 6 19.40 -26.34 -28.18
CA LEU A 6 19.76 -25.23 -27.29
C LEU A 6 18.57 -24.35 -26.86
N LEU A 7 17.42 -24.44 -27.52
CA LEU A 7 16.23 -23.66 -27.12
C LEU A 7 15.38 -24.33 -26.03
N ALA A 8 15.47 -25.65 -25.87
CA ALA A 8 14.62 -26.39 -24.92
C ALA A 8 15.11 -26.30 -23.46
N VAL A 9 16.38 -25.91 -23.24
CA VAL A 9 16.98 -25.88 -21.88
C VAL A 9 16.84 -24.51 -21.22
N LEU A 10 16.57 -23.43 -21.98
CA LEU A 10 16.51 -22.08 -21.41
C LEU A 10 15.15 -21.74 -20.76
N ILE A 11 14.09 -22.52 -21.02
CA ILE A 11 12.75 -22.27 -20.46
C ILE A 11 12.62 -22.82 -19.03
N TRP A 12 13.53 -23.71 -18.59
CA TRP A 12 13.49 -24.32 -17.26
C TRP A 12 14.37 -23.62 -16.21
N ALA A 13 15.03 -22.52 -16.57
CA ALA A 13 15.93 -21.78 -15.67
C ALA A 13 15.33 -20.50 -15.09
N LEU A 14 14.06 -20.20 -15.36
CA LEU A 14 13.37 -19.11 -14.67
C LEU A 14 12.73 -19.67 -13.40
N PRO A 15 13.14 -19.24 -12.19
CA PRO A 15 12.35 -19.45 -11.01
C PRO A 15 11.08 -18.60 -11.12
N GLU A 16 10.06 -19.11 -11.81
CA GLU A 16 8.68 -18.65 -11.67
C GLU A 16 8.12 -19.20 -10.34
N GLY A 17 8.79 -18.87 -9.24
CA GLY A 17 8.12 -18.89 -7.96
C GLY A 17 7.11 -17.76 -7.99
N PRO A 18 5.81 -17.98 -7.72
CA PRO A 18 4.91 -16.87 -7.53
C PRO A 18 5.50 -16.02 -6.41
N VAL A 19 5.84 -14.76 -6.71
CA VAL A 19 5.96 -13.75 -5.66
C VAL A 19 4.57 -13.69 -5.07
N CYS A 20 4.33 -14.49 -4.03
CA CYS A 20 3.08 -14.52 -3.29
C CYS A 20 2.91 -13.12 -2.73
N ALA A 21 2.20 -12.28 -3.46
CA ALA A 21 1.87 -10.94 -3.05
C ALA A 21 1.08 -11.09 -1.75
N GLN A 22 1.78 -10.78 -0.66
CA GLN A 22 1.33 -11.05 0.69
C GLN A 22 0.94 -9.71 1.30
N TRP A 23 -0.16 -9.71 2.03
CA TRP A 23 -0.55 -8.55 2.81
C TRP A 23 0.55 -8.20 3.82
N ARG A 24 0.88 -6.92 3.92
CA ARG A 24 1.91 -6.42 4.84
C ARG A 24 1.45 -5.12 5.49
N LEU A 25 1.62 -4.99 6.80
CA LEU A 25 1.44 -3.71 7.49
C LEU A 25 2.71 -2.87 7.32
N LEU A 26 2.54 -1.59 7.04
CA LEU A 26 3.63 -0.62 6.89
C LEU A 26 3.60 0.30 8.11
N VAL A 27 4.61 0.19 8.99
CA VAL A 27 4.67 1.00 10.21
C VAL A 27 5.13 2.41 9.88
N LYS A 28 6.06 2.54 8.93
CA LYS A 28 6.60 3.81 8.44
C LYS A 28 6.44 3.91 6.92
N SER A 29 6.43 5.13 6.40
CA SER A 29 6.40 5.37 4.95
C SER A 29 7.57 4.73 4.20
N GLN A 30 8.76 4.69 4.81
CA GLN A 30 9.95 4.11 4.21
C GLN A 30 9.87 2.59 4.07
N ASP A 31 8.93 1.93 4.76
CA ASP A 31 8.74 0.48 4.61
C ASP A 31 8.15 0.12 3.24
N VAL A 32 7.64 1.10 2.48
CA VAL A 32 7.24 0.95 1.07
C VAL A 32 8.38 0.38 0.21
N PHE A 33 9.62 0.80 0.47
CA PHE A 33 10.79 0.37 -0.32
C PHE A 33 11.27 -1.04 0.03
N LYS A 34 10.86 -1.56 1.19
CA LYS A 34 11.21 -2.91 1.65
C LYS A 34 10.23 -3.98 1.15
N LEU A 35 9.26 -3.59 0.32
CA LEU A 35 8.25 -4.51 -0.21
C LEU A 35 8.87 -5.59 -1.11
N SER A 36 9.99 -5.29 -1.77
CA SER A 36 10.70 -6.20 -2.68
C SER A 36 11.64 -7.18 -1.96
N GLU A 37 11.89 -6.99 -0.66
CA GLU A 37 12.77 -7.89 0.09
C GLU A 37 11.97 -9.14 0.57
N PRO A 38 12.45 -10.36 0.25
CA PRO A 38 11.90 -11.59 0.83
C PRO A 38 12.04 -11.48 2.35
N THR A 39 10.90 -11.57 3.03
CA THR A 39 10.76 -11.03 4.38
C THR A 39 11.75 -11.60 5.39
N ALA A 40 12.14 -10.75 6.35
CA ALA A 40 12.74 -11.16 7.62
C ALA A 40 11.98 -12.35 8.24
N PRO A 41 12.68 -13.28 8.90
CA PRO A 41 12.14 -14.57 9.37
C PRO A 41 10.90 -14.46 10.27
N ASP A 42 10.70 -13.35 10.98
CA ASP A 42 9.58 -13.18 11.91
C ASP A 42 8.22 -12.93 11.22
N ALA A 43 8.19 -12.37 10.01
CA ALA A 43 6.94 -12.17 9.26
C ALA A 43 6.47 -13.45 8.54
N LEU A 44 7.38 -14.41 8.33
CA LEU A 44 7.05 -15.75 7.83
C LEU A 44 6.29 -16.57 8.88
N ALA A 45 6.49 -16.29 10.18
CA ALA A 45 5.85 -17.03 11.26
C ALA A 45 4.34 -16.76 11.39
N ASN A 46 3.85 -15.59 10.94
CA ASN A 46 2.41 -15.25 10.99
C ASN A 46 1.98 -14.50 9.73
N PRO A 47 1.75 -15.21 8.62
CA PRO A 47 1.42 -14.55 7.37
C PRO A 47 0.03 -13.89 7.44
N ILE A 48 -0.05 -12.60 7.09
CA ILE A 48 -1.32 -11.88 6.96
C ILE A 48 -2.01 -12.34 5.67
N THR A 49 -3.28 -12.72 5.79
CA THR A 49 -4.12 -13.18 4.67
C THR A 49 -5.11 -12.13 4.20
N LEU A 50 -5.48 -11.18 5.07
CA LEU A 50 -6.42 -10.11 4.75
C LEU A 50 -6.29 -8.93 5.71
N ILE A 51 -6.46 -7.72 5.20
CA ILE A 51 -6.66 -6.51 5.99
C ILE A 51 -7.99 -5.87 5.59
N GLU A 52 -8.93 -5.76 6.53
CA GLU A 52 -10.23 -5.14 6.29
C GLU A 52 -10.27 -3.73 6.91
N PRO A 53 -10.51 -2.68 6.11
CA PRO A 53 -10.85 -1.37 6.64
C PRO A 53 -12.29 -1.36 7.16
N ARG A 54 -12.45 -1.05 8.44
CA ARG A 54 -13.78 -0.89 9.09
C ARG A 54 -14.48 0.45 8.73
N GLY A 55 -14.27 0.94 7.52
CA GLY A 55 -14.77 2.25 7.06
C GLY A 55 -14.06 3.46 7.67
N GLU A 56 -14.55 4.64 7.31
CA GLU A 56 -13.98 5.95 7.67
C GLU A 56 -13.94 6.16 9.19
N LEU A 57 -15.04 5.87 9.90
CA LEU A 57 -15.17 6.15 11.34
C LEU A 57 -14.41 5.19 12.26
N SER A 58 -13.91 4.07 11.74
CA SER A 58 -13.16 3.13 12.58
C SER A 58 -11.74 3.60 12.83
N LYS A 59 -11.32 3.57 14.10
CA LYS A 59 -9.94 3.79 14.52
C LYS A 59 -9.02 2.57 14.27
N TYR A 60 -9.59 1.45 13.80
CA TYR A 60 -8.90 0.18 13.68
C TYR A 60 -9.03 -0.42 12.28
N LEU A 61 -7.97 -1.13 11.88
CA LEU A 61 -7.95 -2.12 10.81
C LEU A 61 -8.17 -3.51 11.43
N ILE A 62 -8.89 -4.39 10.74
CA ILE A 62 -8.91 -5.81 11.11
C ILE A 62 -7.85 -6.52 10.30
N VAL A 63 -6.95 -7.23 10.97
CA VAL A 63 -5.88 -8.02 10.34
C VAL A 63 -6.16 -9.49 10.60
N ARG A 64 -6.27 -10.28 9.53
CA ARG A 64 -6.41 -11.74 9.59
C ARG A 64 -5.08 -12.39 9.28
N TYR A 65 -4.68 -13.35 10.10
CA TYR A 65 -3.50 -14.18 9.91
C TYR A 65 -3.89 -15.58 9.41
N ALA A 66 -2.96 -16.31 8.80
CA ALA A 66 -3.21 -17.63 8.22
C ALA A 66 -3.76 -18.67 9.21
N HIS A 67 -3.37 -18.59 10.50
CA HIS A 67 -3.90 -19.44 11.56
C HIS A 67 -5.29 -19.01 12.08
N SER A 68 -6.09 -18.34 11.25
CA SER A 68 -7.42 -17.79 11.58
C SER A 68 -7.47 -16.78 12.75
N LYS A 69 -6.31 -16.39 13.30
CA LYS A 69 -6.21 -15.34 14.32
C LYS A 69 -6.60 -13.99 13.72
N ARG A 70 -7.42 -13.25 14.43
CA ARG A 70 -7.80 -11.87 14.11
C ARG A 70 -7.16 -10.91 15.11
N ALA A 71 -6.63 -9.80 14.61
CA ALA A 71 -6.16 -8.69 15.44
C ALA A 71 -6.81 -7.38 15.00
N LEU A 72 -7.02 -6.49 15.98
CA LEU A 72 -7.38 -5.10 15.73
C LEU A 72 -6.10 -4.28 15.81
N VAL A 73 -5.71 -3.68 14.69
CA VAL A 73 -4.53 -2.80 14.61
C VAL A 73 -5.01 -1.36 14.54
N ARG A 74 -4.47 -0.47 15.39
CA ARG A 74 -4.85 0.95 15.37
C ARG A 74 -4.35 1.59 14.08
N LYS A 75 -5.23 2.30 13.38
CA LYS A 75 -4.88 3.11 12.20
C LYS A 75 -3.74 4.08 12.49
N SER A 76 -3.67 4.63 13.71
CA SER A 76 -2.60 5.55 14.14
C SER A 76 -1.25 4.87 14.43
N SER A 77 -1.20 3.54 14.50
CA SER A 77 0.03 2.78 14.78
C SER A 77 0.76 2.30 13.52
N VAL A 78 0.17 2.55 12.36
CA VAL A 78 0.70 2.17 11.06
C VAL A 78 0.61 3.36 10.11
N TRP A 79 1.54 3.45 9.19
CA TRP A 79 1.44 4.40 8.07
C TRP A 79 0.46 3.89 7.01
N GLY A 80 0.43 2.57 6.78
CA GLY A 80 -0.34 1.98 5.70
C GLY A 80 -0.28 0.46 5.67
N PHE A 81 -0.62 -0.12 4.53
CA PHE A 81 -0.44 -1.54 4.25
C PHE A 81 -0.24 -1.77 2.75
N ALA A 82 0.39 -2.89 2.40
CA ALA A 82 0.35 -3.46 1.06
C ALA A 82 -0.69 -4.58 1.02
N ASP A 83 -1.46 -4.65 -0.06
CA ASP A 83 -2.43 -5.72 -0.28
C ASP A 83 -1.84 -6.93 -1.01
N SER A 84 -2.66 -7.96 -1.24
CA SER A 84 -2.25 -9.16 -1.98
C SER A 84 -1.98 -8.94 -3.46
N THR A 85 -2.01 -7.71 -3.96
CA THR A 85 -1.58 -7.34 -5.32
C THR A 85 -0.35 -6.44 -5.28
N ASN A 86 0.28 -6.28 -4.10
CA ASN A 86 1.33 -5.31 -3.81
C ASN A 86 0.90 -3.84 -4.03
N ALA A 87 -0.41 -3.55 -4.11
CA ALA A 87 -0.85 -2.17 -4.12
C ALA A 87 -0.66 -1.58 -2.72
N ILE A 88 -0.14 -0.36 -2.67
CA ILE A 88 0.18 0.34 -1.43
C ILE A 88 -1.00 1.21 -1.04
N TRP A 89 -1.42 1.09 0.22
CA TRP A 89 -2.51 1.84 0.80
C TRP A 89 -2.00 2.63 1.99
N ARG A 90 -2.05 3.96 1.89
CA ARG A 90 -1.77 4.86 3.00
C ARG A 90 -3.02 5.03 3.85
N VAL A 91 -2.85 4.94 5.16
CA VAL A 91 -3.86 5.37 6.13
C VAL A 91 -3.63 6.86 6.37
N TYR A 92 -4.58 7.69 5.99
CA TYR A 92 -4.47 9.14 6.17
C TYR A 92 -5.74 9.71 6.79
N LYS A 93 -5.60 10.27 7.99
CA LYS A 93 -6.74 10.62 8.85
C LYS A 93 -7.64 9.40 9.04
N ASN A 94 -8.84 9.43 8.46
CA ASN A 94 -9.82 8.35 8.51
C ASN A 94 -9.90 7.56 7.20
N ASP A 95 -9.22 8.04 6.16
CA ASP A 95 -9.30 7.52 4.80
C ASP A 95 -8.23 6.47 4.53
N LEU A 96 -8.54 5.63 3.54
CA LEU A 96 -7.56 4.81 2.86
C LEU A 96 -7.29 5.39 1.48
N CYS A 97 -6.02 5.68 1.23
CA CYS A 97 -5.54 6.32 0.02
C CYS A 97 -4.60 5.34 -0.69
N ARG A 98 -5.02 4.77 -1.81
CA ARG A 98 -4.16 3.90 -2.61
C ARG A 98 -3.10 4.76 -3.30
N VAL A 99 -1.83 4.42 -3.20
CA VAL A 99 -0.77 5.06 -3.99
C VAL A 99 -0.92 4.61 -5.44
N THR A 100 -1.10 5.56 -6.35
CA THR A 100 -1.18 5.29 -7.80
C THR A 100 0.07 5.69 -8.54
N ARG A 101 0.81 6.69 -8.03
CA ARG A 101 2.09 7.11 -8.59
C ARG A 101 3.00 7.64 -7.49
N TYR A 102 4.29 7.36 -7.61
CA TYR A 102 5.31 7.93 -6.75
C TYR A 102 6.62 8.05 -7.51
N ASN A 103 7.31 9.18 -7.39
CA ASN A 103 8.57 9.47 -8.09
C ASN A 103 9.61 10.14 -7.17
N ASP A 104 9.58 9.82 -5.89
CA ASP A 104 10.42 10.39 -4.81
C ASP A 104 10.20 11.87 -4.48
N THR A 105 9.62 12.65 -5.40
CA THR A 105 9.38 14.09 -5.22
C THR A 105 7.91 14.42 -4.93
N TRP A 106 6.98 13.56 -5.34
CA TRP A 106 5.56 13.69 -5.03
C TRP A 106 4.85 12.35 -5.16
N VAL A 107 3.67 12.26 -4.57
CA VAL A 107 2.83 11.06 -4.55
C VAL A 107 1.45 11.39 -5.09
N GLU A 108 0.93 10.52 -5.94
CA GLU A 108 -0.47 10.49 -6.35
C GLU A 108 -1.22 9.41 -5.57
N TYR A 109 -2.43 9.76 -5.17
CA TYR A 109 -3.33 8.87 -4.45
C TYR A 109 -4.67 8.75 -5.15
N GLY A 110 -5.22 7.56 -5.00
CA GLY A 110 -6.62 7.26 -5.11
C GLY A 110 -7.31 7.23 -3.79
N ILE A 111 -8.14 8.23 -3.53
CA ILE A 111 -8.90 8.32 -2.30
C ILE A 111 -10.25 7.64 -2.51
N TYR A 112 -10.49 6.56 -1.78
CA TYR A 112 -11.77 5.87 -1.81
C TYR A 112 -12.73 6.59 -0.88
N ARG A 113 -13.75 7.21 -1.48
CA ARG A 113 -14.82 7.88 -0.75
C ARG A 113 -16.06 7.03 -0.82
N SER A 114 -16.75 6.90 0.32
CA SER A 114 -18.07 6.28 0.38
C SER A 114 -19.06 7.27 0.98
N LYS A 115 -20.18 7.51 0.31
CA LYS A 115 -21.31 8.24 0.88
C LYS A 115 -22.49 7.31 1.03
N ASN A 116 -23.03 7.25 2.24
CA ASN A 116 -24.31 6.60 2.45
C ASN A 116 -25.41 7.49 1.90
N ASN A 117 -26.04 7.04 0.82
CA ASN A 117 -27.25 7.64 0.27
C ASN A 117 -28.46 6.76 0.62
N ARG A 118 -29.68 7.29 0.45
CA ARG A 118 -30.93 6.52 0.67
C ARG A 118 -30.99 5.22 -0.17
N ASN A 119 -30.28 5.18 -1.30
CA ASN A 119 -30.25 4.04 -2.23
C ASN A 119 -29.04 3.12 -2.01
N GLY A 120 -28.34 3.25 -0.88
CA GLY A 120 -27.14 2.48 -0.55
C GLY A 120 -25.84 3.30 -0.61
N PRO A 121 -24.70 2.69 -0.24
CA PRO A 121 -23.40 3.33 -0.27
C PRO A 121 -22.94 3.56 -1.71
N THR A 122 -22.72 4.81 -2.09
CA THR A 122 -22.03 5.17 -3.34
C THR A 122 -20.55 5.28 -3.05
N VAL A 123 -19.73 4.50 -3.76
CA VAL A 123 -18.27 4.57 -3.68
C VAL A 123 -17.74 5.24 -4.94
N TRP A 124 -16.86 6.24 -4.78
CA TRP A 124 -16.17 6.86 -5.90
C TRP A 124 -14.69 7.11 -5.57
N TYR A 125 -13.95 7.39 -6.63
CA TYR A 125 -12.52 7.63 -6.59
C TYR A 125 -12.25 9.12 -6.78
N GLU A 126 -11.50 9.72 -5.86
CA GLU A 126 -11.03 11.10 -5.97
C GLU A 126 -9.49 11.12 -6.03
N PRO A 127 -8.87 11.87 -6.96
CA PRO A 127 -7.44 12.03 -6.99
C PRO A 127 -6.95 12.85 -5.79
N GLY A 128 -5.82 12.45 -5.22
CA GLY A 128 -5.13 13.16 -4.15
C GLY A 128 -3.64 13.27 -4.45
N PHE A 129 -2.99 14.30 -3.92
CA PHE A 129 -1.59 14.62 -4.18
C PHE A 129 -0.87 14.99 -2.89
N SER A 130 0.40 14.63 -2.74
CA SER A 130 1.27 15.13 -1.67
C SER A 130 2.70 15.34 -2.17
N ARG A 131 3.47 16.22 -1.51
CA ARG A 131 4.90 16.44 -1.79
C ARG A 131 5.81 15.27 -1.37
N GLY A 132 5.25 14.24 -0.73
CA GLY A 132 5.98 13.07 -0.24
C GLY A 132 5.07 12.12 0.52
N LEU A 133 5.55 10.91 0.81
CA LEU A 133 4.73 9.84 1.41
C LEU A 133 4.11 10.20 2.77
N ASP A 134 4.75 11.09 3.53
CA ASP A 134 4.25 11.56 4.84
C ASP A 134 3.57 12.93 4.79
N GLY A 135 3.59 13.60 3.63
CA GLY A 135 3.01 14.94 3.47
C GLY A 135 1.49 14.95 3.59
N LYS A 136 0.92 16.15 3.76
CA LYS A 136 -0.52 16.36 3.69
C LYS A 136 -1.03 15.98 2.29
N ILE A 137 -2.20 15.34 2.25
CA ILE A 137 -2.89 15.03 0.99
C ILE A 137 -3.80 16.20 0.62
N TRP A 138 -3.65 16.69 -0.60
CA TRP A 138 -4.41 17.77 -1.23
C TRP A 138 -5.17 17.26 -2.44
N ASN A 139 -6.30 17.87 -2.78
CA ASN A 139 -7.11 17.47 -3.94
C ASN A 139 -6.60 18.11 -5.24
N ARG A 140 -5.63 19.03 -5.15
CA ARG A 140 -5.00 19.72 -6.28
C ARG A 140 -3.49 19.54 -6.24
N TRP A 141 -2.92 19.24 -7.40
CA TRP A 141 -1.48 19.04 -7.55
C TRP A 141 -0.68 20.31 -7.22
N SER A 142 -1.14 21.49 -7.68
CA SER A 142 -0.46 22.76 -7.42
C SER A 142 -0.36 23.09 -5.93
N GLU A 143 -1.41 22.80 -5.16
CA GLU A 143 -1.42 22.97 -3.70
C GLU A 143 -0.45 22.01 -3.02
N ALA A 144 -0.42 20.74 -3.45
CA ALA A 144 0.53 19.77 -2.95
C ALA A 144 2.00 20.15 -3.23
N MET A 145 2.27 20.80 -4.36
CA MET A 145 3.64 21.20 -4.72
C MET A 145 4.08 22.50 -4.05
N ALA A 146 3.12 23.37 -3.70
CA ALA A 146 3.38 24.56 -2.91
C ALA A 146 3.63 24.25 -1.42
N ASP A 147 3.24 23.05 -0.95
CA ASP A 147 3.43 22.62 0.42
C ASP A 147 4.92 22.33 0.71
N ALA A 148 5.44 22.92 1.78
CA ALA A 148 6.82 22.66 2.21
C ALA A 148 6.89 21.27 2.85
N LEU A 149 7.85 20.45 2.42
CA LEU A 149 8.10 19.17 3.08
C LEU A 149 8.42 19.40 4.56
N PRO A 150 7.80 18.66 5.50
CA PRO A 150 8.18 18.71 6.91
C PRO A 150 9.69 18.41 7.02
N GLY A 151 10.47 19.42 7.41
CA GLY A 151 11.93 19.32 7.53
C GLY A 151 12.75 20.06 6.46
N HIS A 152 12.15 20.70 5.46
CA HIS A 152 12.84 21.67 4.62
C HIS A 152 12.72 23.07 5.22
N ILE A 153 13.74 23.47 6.00
CA ILE A 153 13.99 24.89 6.27
C ILE A 153 14.43 25.49 4.93
N VAL A 154 13.58 26.32 4.33
CA VAL A 154 14.01 27.24 3.28
C VAL A 154 14.94 28.24 3.95
N ARG A 155 16.24 28.14 3.67
CA ARG A 155 17.22 29.19 4.00
C ARG A 155 17.26 30.21 2.89
#